data_AF-A0A117PE68-F1
#
_entry.id   AF-A0A117PE68-F1
#
_cell.length_a   1.000
_cell.length_b   1.000
_cell.length_c   1.000
_cell.angle_alpha   90.00
_cell.angle_beta   90.00
_cell.angle_gamma   90.00
#
_symmetry.space_group_name_H-M   'P 1'
#
loop_
_entity.id
_entity.type
_entity.pdbx_description
1 polymer ?
#
loop_
_entity_poly.entity_id
_entity_poly.type
_entity_poly.pdbx_seq_one_letter_code
_entity_poly.pdbx_strand_id
1 'polypeptide(L)'
;MTTATLEPRAGRRCHNVLNTLHATSYFAPELGKELAALGITHPRAVNFAVRAAALGPVGAGAVTAMFYNYNHTLVARHVPAVWAIASPEDVLAARARAVDASLRRLLGEETVTSPEMSEAARLALRATEACSRSARPLYSAHADLPVPEEPHLAYVHAATLLREHRGDGHLAVLMSNGLDGLEAVVTHTATGKGMAPKWVFTTRGWTQEDWDAASERLRGRGLLDGTGELTSEGIALRAEIESETDRLDRAPYEHLGAQGVARLTELGTTFAQTAALAGAFPADLIGKG
;
A
#
# COMPACT_ATOMS: atom_id res chain seq x y z
N MET A 1 34.52 -4.83 -5.34
CA MET A 1 33.99 -3.56 -4.80
C MET A 1 33.22 -3.91 -3.54
N THR A 2 33.66 -3.42 -2.39
CA THR A 2 32.95 -3.59 -1.12
C THR A 2 31.58 -2.91 -1.25
N THR A 3 30.52 -3.71 -1.37
CA THR A 3 29.15 -3.23 -1.31
C THR A 3 28.98 -2.55 0.04
N ALA A 4 28.94 -1.22 0.08
CA ALA A 4 28.69 -0.50 1.31
C ALA A 4 27.37 -1.01 1.89
N THR A 5 27.43 -1.54 3.12
CA THR A 5 26.26 -2.08 3.82
C THR A 5 25.22 -0.97 3.95
N LEU A 6 23.96 -1.29 3.67
CA LEU A 6 22.87 -0.33 3.85
C LEU A 6 22.81 0.15 5.31
N GLU A 7 22.63 1.45 5.50
CA GLU A 7 22.37 2.01 6.82
C GLU A 7 21.06 1.42 7.38
N PRO A 8 20.97 1.15 8.70
CA PRO A 8 19.77 0.60 9.31
C PRO A 8 18.48 1.31 8.87
N ARG A 9 17.50 0.54 8.37
CA ARG A 9 16.20 1.03 7.87
C ARG A 9 16.25 1.90 6.60
N ALA A 10 17.38 1.99 5.89
CA ALA A 10 17.46 2.71 4.61
C ALA A 10 16.42 2.22 3.60
N GLY A 11 16.24 0.89 3.48
CA GLY A 11 15.19 0.30 2.63
C GLY A 11 13.78 0.74 3.04
N ARG A 12 13.47 0.74 4.35
CA ARG A 12 12.18 1.22 4.87
C ARG A 12 11.93 2.71 4.56
N ARG A 13 12.95 3.56 4.70
CA ARG A 13 12.80 5.00 4.36
C ARG A 13 12.55 5.19 2.88
N CYS A 14 13.27 4.47 2.03
CA CYS A 14 13.05 4.46 0.58
C CYS A 14 11.63 3.97 0.26
N HIS A 15 11.22 2.82 0.82
CA HIS A 15 9.87 2.29 0.69
C HIS A 15 8.80 3.33 1.01
N ASN A 16 8.93 4.05 2.13
CA ASN A 16 7.91 5.00 2.59
C ASN A 16 7.66 6.12 1.58
N VAL A 17 8.70 6.65 0.93
CA VAL A 17 8.53 7.73 -0.06
C VAL A 17 7.90 7.21 -1.36
N LEU A 18 8.29 6.01 -1.81
CA LEU A 18 7.67 5.36 -2.98
C LEU A 18 6.20 5.03 -2.73
N ASN A 19 5.90 4.46 -1.56
CA ASN A 19 4.55 4.11 -1.14
C ASN A 19 3.68 5.37 -0.99
N THR A 20 4.24 6.48 -0.53
CA THR A 20 3.51 7.77 -0.47
C THR A 20 3.04 8.17 -1.86
N LEU A 21 3.92 8.22 -2.86
CA LEU A 21 3.49 8.60 -4.21
C LEU A 21 2.47 7.61 -4.80
N HIS A 22 2.69 6.31 -4.64
CA HIS A 22 1.72 5.29 -5.07
C HIS A 22 0.33 5.50 -4.43
N ALA A 23 0.29 5.80 -3.13
CA ALA A 23 -0.95 5.94 -2.37
C ALA A 23 -1.83 7.13 -2.81
N THR A 24 -1.25 8.13 -3.49
CA THR A 24 -2.01 9.28 -4.03
C THR A 24 -3.15 8.83 -4.95
N SER A 25 -2.94 7.75 -5.71
CA SER A 25 -3.95 7.21 -6.63
C SER A 25 -5.25 6.77 -5.93
N TYR A 26 -5.19 6.36 -4.67
CA TYR A 26 -6.36 5.95 -3.90
C TYR A 26 -7.29 7.10 -3.50
N PHE A 27 -6.77 8.33 -3.51
CA PHE A 27 -7.50 9.55 -3.17
C PHE A 27 -7.72 10.47 -4.37
N ALA A 28 -7.17 10.10 -5.54
CA ALA A 28 -7.28 10.87 -6.76
C ALA A 28 -8.73 10.89 -7.28
N PRO A 29 -9.35 12.06 -7.49
CA PRO A 29 -10.67 12.15 -8.11
C PRO A 29 -10.69 11.57 -9.54
N GLU A 30 -9.55 11.57 -10.24
CA GLU A 30 -9.36 10.94 -11.54
C GLU A 30 -9.73 9.45 -11.52
N LEU A 31 -9.40 8.74 -10.44
CA LEU A 31 -9.69 7.31 -10.32
C LEU A 31 -11.21 7.06 -10.31
N GLY A 32 -11.95 7.84 -9.51
CA GLY A 32 -13.41 7.74 -9.49
C GLY A 32 -14.04 8.05 -10.84
N LYS A 33 -13.53 9.05 -11.58
CA LYS A 33 -14.01 9.42 -12.92
C LYS A 33 -13.79 8.31 -13.95
N GLU A 34 -12.58 7.76 -14.01
CA GLU A 34 -12.22 6.70 -14.96
C GLU A 34 -13.00 5.41 -14.71
N LEU A 35 -13.21 5.04 -13.44
CA LEU A 35 -13.98 3.84 -13.10
C LEU A 35 -15.50 4.05 -13.25
N ALA A 36 -16.00 5.26 -13.03
CA ALA A 36 -17.40 5.59 -13.29
C ALA A 36 -17.75 5.46 -14.78
N ALA A 37 -16.81 5.75 -15.68
CA ALA A 37 -17.00 5.55 -17.12
C ALA A 37 -17.16 4.06 -17.50
N LEU A 38 -16.66 3.15 -16.66
CA LEU A 38 -16.88 1.70 -16.78
C LEU A 38 -18.15 1.22 -16.06
N GLY A 39 -18.87 2.09 -15.36
CA GLY A 39 -20.06 1.75 -14.57
C GLY A 39 -19.77 1.40 -13.10
N ILE A 40 -18.51 1.46 -12.64
CA ILE A 40 -18.13 1.22 -11.25
C ILE A 40 -18.12 2.56 -10.50
N THR A 41 -19.25 2.94 -9.90
CA THR A 41 -19.45 4.27 -9.31
C THR A 41 -19.31 4.30 -7.79
N HIS A 42 -19.53 3.18 -7.09
CA HIS A 42 -19.46 3.16 -5.64
C HIS A 42 -17.98 3.22 -5.16
N PRO A 43 -17.58 4.15 -4.28
CA PRO A 43 -16.18 4.36 -3.91
C PRO A 43 -15.46 3.10 -3.39
N ARG A 44 -16.15 2.27 -2.59
CA ARG A 44 -15.58 1.00 -2.12
C ARG A 44 -15.42 -0.03 -3.25
N ALA A 45 -16.34 -0.05 -4.21
CA ALA A 45 -16.24 -0.94 -5.37
C ALA A 45 -15.07 -0.52 -6.28
N VAL A 46 -14.88 0.79 -6.48
CA VAL A 46 -13.70 1.36 -7.16
C VAL A 46 -12.42 0.87 -6.48
N ASN A 47 -12.32 1.03 -5.15
CA ASN A 47 -11.13 0.61 -4.40
C ASN A 47 -10.85 -0.90 -4.52
N PHE A 48 -11.86 -1.75 -4.43
CA PHE A 48 -11.69 -3.20 -4.60
C PHE A 48 -11.28 -3.56 -6.03
N ALA A 49 -11.95 -3.00 -7.03
CA ALA A 49 -11.67 -3.29 -8.44
C ALA A 49 -10.21 -2.96 -8.78
N VAL A 50 -9.75 -1.73 -8.51
CA VAL A 50 -8.42 -1.27 -8.95
C VAL A 50 -7.27 -1.98 -8.26
N ARG A 51 -7.49 -2.47 -7.02
CA ARG A 51 -6.48 -3.21 -6.25
C ARG A 51 -6.47 -4.70 -6.57
N ALA A 52 -7.61 -5.25 -7.00
CA ALA A 52 -7.72 -6.68 -7.27
C ALA A 52 -7.53 -7.04 -8.75
N ALA A 53 -7.65 -6.09 -9.69
CA ALA A 53 -7.66 -6.38 -11.12
C ALA A 53 -6.40 -7.11 -11.63
N ALA A 54 -5.21 -6.87 -11.05
CA ALA A 54 -4.01 -7.61 -11.44
C ALA A 54 -4.11 -9.12 -11.18
N LEU A 55 -4.94 -9.55 -10.23
CA LEU A 55 -5.19 -10.96 -9.92
C LEU A 55 -6.13 -11.64 -10.94
N GLY A 56 -6.72 -10.88 -11.87
CA GLY A 56 -7.85 -11.33 -12.68
C GLY A 56 -9.19 -11.29 -11.93
N PRO A 57 -10.23 -11.96 -12.46
CA PRO A 57 -11.59 -11.87 -11.93
C PRO A 57 -11.80 -12.79 -10.71
N VAL A 58 -10.96 -12.67 -9.69
CA VAL A 58 -11.00 -13.49 -8.47
C VAL A 58 -12.20 -13.15 -7.59
N GLY A 59 -12.69 -14.15 -6.86
CA GLY A 59 -13.83 -14.01 -5.94
C GLY A 59 -13.48 -13.36 -4.59
N ALA A 60 -14.50 -13.07 -3.80
CA ALA A 60 -14.38 -12.38 -2.52
C ALA A 60 -13.43 -13.06 -1.52
N GLY A 61 -13.38 -14.39 -1.48
CA GLY A 61 -12.50 -15.13 -0.56
C GLY A 61 -11.02 -14.84 -0.79
N ALA A 62 -10.58 -14.87 -2.06
CA ALA A 62 -9.21 -14.53 -2.42
C ALA A 62 -8.91 -13.06 -2.08
N VAL A 63 -9.80 -12.14 -2.45
CA VAL A 63 -9.65 -10.71 -2.13
C VAL A 63 -9.55 -10.49 -0.62
N THR A 64 -10.41 -11.10 0.20
CA THR A 64 -10.36 -11.00 1.66
C THR A 64 -9.03 -11.48 2.22
N ALA A 65 -8.48 -12.60 1.73
CA ALA A 65 -7.21 -13.12 2.21
C ALA A 65 -6.04 -12.14 1.99
N MET A 66 -6.01 -11.47 0.83
CA MET A 66 -4.96 -10.49 0.48
C MET A 66 -5.24 -9.10 1.04
N PHE A 67 -6.50 -8.74 1.24
CA PHE A 67 -6.94 -7.45 1.76
C PHE A 67 -7.18 -7.60 3.26
N TYR A 68 -6.16 -8.13 3.94
CA TYR A 68 -6.16 -8.72 5.28
C TYR A 68 -7.02 -8.03 6.34
N ASN A 69 -7.13 -6.70 6.29
CA ASN A 69 -7.83 -5.88 7.27
C ASN A 69 -9.22 -5.41 6.83
N TYR A 70 -9.79 -5.95 5.76
CA TYR A 70 -11.18 -5.69 5.36
C TYR A 70 -12.11 -6.77 5.90
N ASN A 71 -13.29 -6.36 6.37
CA ASN A 71 -14.35 -7.27 6.74
C ASN A 71 -14.82 -8.06 5.49
N HIS A 72 -14.88 -9.39 5.60
CA HIS A 72 -15.27 -10.26 4.50
C HIS A 72 -16.64 -9.92 3.90
N THR A 73 -17.63 -9.60 4.75
CA THR A 73 -18.99 -9.24 4.31
C THR A 73 -18.98 -8.01 3.42
N LEU A 74 -18.12 -7.02 3.72
CA LEU A 74 -17.97 -5.84 2.87
C LEU A 74 -17.34 -6.21 1.51
N VAL A 75 -16.31 -7.06 1.52
CA VAL A 75 -15.68 -7.54 0.28
C VAL A 75 -16.70 -8.29 -0.57
N ALA A 76 -17.43 -9.25 0.02
CA ALA A 76 -18.44 -10.07 -0.65
C ALA A 76 -19.63 -9.27 -1.20
N ARG A 77 -19.90 -8.08 -0.64
CA ARG A 77 -20.93 -7.18 -1.17
C ARG A 77 -20.54 -6.55 -2.51
N HIS A 78 -19.25 -6.31 -2.75
CA HIS A 78 -18.78 -5.59 -3.94
C HIS A 78 -18.06 -6.51 -4.94
N VAL A 79 -17.36 -7.52 -4.45
CA VAL A 79 -16.73 -8.58 -5.23
C VAL A 79 -17.63 -9.82 -5.09
N PRO A 80 -18.14 -10.44 -6.17
CA PRO A 80 -17.65 -10.44 -7.56
C PRO A 80 -18.33 -9.42 -8.50
N ALA A 81 -19.28 -8.62 -8.01
CA ALA A 81 -20.13 -7.77 -8.86
C ALA A 81 -19.35 -6.81 -9.77
N VAL A 82 -18.20 -6.32 -9.33
CA VAL A 82 -17.30 -5.49 -10.15
C VAL A 82 -16.87 -6.18 -11.46
N TRP A 83 -16.68 -7.51 -11.45
CA TRP A 83 -16.27 -8.29 -12.63
C TRP A 83 -17.41 -8.58 -13.60
N ALA A 84 -18.66 -8.40 -13.16
CA ALA A 84 -19.81 -8.40 -14.06
C ALA A 84 -20.00 -7.06 -14.79
N ILE A 85 -19.35 -6.00 -14.32
CA ILE A 85 -19.46 -4.64 -14.86
C ILE A 85 -18.30 -4.35 -15.83
N ALA A 86 -17.06 -4.67 -15.45
CA ALA A 86 -15.88 -4.42 -16.24
C ALA A 86 -14.87 -5.57 -16.14
N SER A 87 -14.13 -5.81 -17.22
CA SER A 87 -13.02 -6.76 -17.21
C SER A 87 -11.86 -6.24 -16.34
N PRO A 88 -11.04 -7.13 -15.74
CA PRO A 88 -9.82 -6.71 -15.06
C PRO A 88 -8.90 -5.85 -15.95
N GLU A 89 -8.82 -6.15 -17.25
CA GLU A 89 -8.05 -5.42 -18.24
C GLU A 89 -8.55 -3.98 -18.40
N ASP A 90 -9.88 -3.78 -18.51
CA ASP A 90 -10.48 -2.44 -18.59
C ASP A 90 -10.22 -1.64 -17.31
N VAL A 91 -10.32 -2.29 -16.15
CA VAL A 91 -10.04 -1.66 -14.84
C VAL A 91 -8.57 -1.25 -14.73
N LEU A 92 -7.63 -2.08 -15.20
CA LEU A 92 -6.20 -1.75 -15.21
C LEU A 92 -5.91 -0.59 -16.17
N ALA A 93 -6.51 -0.56 -17.35
CA ALA A 93 -6.40 0.54 -18.30
C ALA A 93 -6.96 1.85 -17.73
N ALA A 94 -8.12 1.80 -17.06
CA ALA A 94 -8.72 2.94 -16.37
C ALA A 94 -7.83 3.43 -15.22
N ARG A 95 -7.25 2.53 -14.42
CA ARG A 95 -6.27 2.88 -13.38
C ARG A 95 -5.05 3.57 -13.98
N ALA A 96 -4.52 3.10 -15.11
CA ALA A 96 -3.36 3.70 -15.76
C ALA A 96 -3.63 5.15 -16.19
N ARG A 97 -4.78 5.42 -16.82
CA ARG A 97 -5.20 6.79 -17.19
C ARG A 97 -5.39 7.69 -15.97
N ALA A 98 -6.00 7.15 -14.91
CA ALA A 98 -6.19 7.90 -13.66
C ALA A 98 -4.85 8.26 -13.01
N VAL A 99 -3.89 7.33 -12.98
CA VAL A 99 -2.54 7.57 -12.46
C VAL A 99 -1.83 8.64 -13.29
N ASP A 100 -1.83 8.52 -14.63
CA ASP A 100 -1.24 9.52 -15.54
C ASP A 100 -1.79 10.93 -15.26
N ALA A 101 -3.11 11.09 -15.32
CA ALA A 101 -3.77 12.37 -15.10
C ALA A 101 -3.51 12.93 -13.69
N SER A 102 -3.56 12.07 -12.66
CA SER A 102 -3.33 12.50 -11.28
C SER A 102 -1.90 12.97 -11.04
N LEU A 103 -0.89 12.27 -11.59
CA LEU A 103 0.51 12.66 -11.43
C LEU A 103 0.82 13.95 -12.19
N ARG A 104 0.30 14.12 -13.42
CA ARG A 104 0.45 15.39 -14.16
C ARG A 104 -0.15 16.56 -13.40
N ARG A 105 -1.33 16.37 -12.77
CA ARG A 105 -1.96 17.40 -11.93
C ARG A 105 -1.17 17.69 -10.66
N LEU A 106 -0.64 16.66 -9.99
CA LEU A 106 0.01 16.80 -8.68
C LEU A 106 1.47 17.27 -8.78
N LEU A 107 2.20 16.82 -9.79
CA LEU A 107 3.64 17.07 -9.95
C LEU A 107 3.96 18.11 -11.04
N GLY A 108 3.04 18.33 -11.97
CA GLY A 108 3.25 19.19 -13.15
C GLY A 108 3.95 18.48 -14.30
N GLU A 109 3.72 19.00 -15.51
CA GLU A 109 4.24 18.42 -16.77
C GLU A 109 5.77 18.35 -16.77
N GLU A 110 6.43 19.43 -16.36
CA GLU A 110 7.90 19.51 -16.31
C GLU A 110 8.51 18.41 -15.43
N THR A 111 7.88 18.11 -14.28
CA THR A 111 8.36 17.06 -13.37
C THR A 111 8.16 15.67 -13.97
N VAL A 112 6.98 15.38 -14.55
CA VAL A 112 6.71 14.03 -15.07
C VAL A 112 7.57 13.67 -16.28
N THR A 113 7.95 14.65 -17.10
CA THR A 113 8.85 14.45 -18.25
C THR A 113 10.34 14.67 -17.91
N SER A 114 10.67 14.89 -16.63
CA SER A 114 12.03 15.24 -16.23
C SER A 114 13.03 14.08 -16.36
N PRO A 115 14.33 14.37 -16.56
CA PRO A 115 15.40 13.39 -16.40
C PRO A 115 15.39 12.73 -15.02
N GLU A 116 15.03 13.46 -13.96
CA GLU A 116 14.92 12.98 -12.59
C GLU A 116 13.82 11.91 -12.44
N MET A 117 12.65 12.10 -13.06
CA MET A 117 11.59 11.09 -13.07
C MET A 117 12.04 9.82 -13.80
N SER A 118 12.73 9.98 -14.94
CA SER A 118 13.30 8.86 -15.69
C SER A 118 14.36 8.10 -14.89
N GLU A 119 15.21 8.82 -14.15
CA GLU A 119 16.20 8.22 -13.25
C GLU A 119 15.52 7.45 -12.10
N ALA A 120 14.51 8.06 -11.46
CA ALA A 120 13.77 7.43 -10.38
C ALA A 120 13.05 6.15 -10.84
N ALA A 121 12.41 6.18 -12.01
CA ALA A 121 11.77 5.01 -12.62
C ALA A 121 12.78 3.87 -12.82
N ARG A 122 13.94 4.17 -13.43
CA ARG A 122 15.00 3.18 -13.67
C ARG A 122 15.54 2.58 -12.37
N LEU A 123 15.78 3.42 -11.35
CA LEU A 123 16.28 2.95 -10.04
C LEU A 123 15.24 2.09 -9.32
N ALA A 124 13.96 2.49 -9.35
CA ALA A 124 12.88 1.72 -8.75
C ALA A 124 12.69 0.37 -9.44
N LEU A 125 12.67 0.35 -10.78
CA LEU A 125 12.61 -0.89 -11.57
C LEU A 125 13.81 -1.79 -11.27
N ARG A 126 15.02 -1.22 -11.18
CA ARG A 126 16.22 -1.98 -10.81
C ARG A 126 16.04 -2.67 -9.45
N ALA A 127 15.49 -2.00 -8.44
CA ALA A 127 15.22 -2.63 -7.15
C ALA A 127 14.24 -3.82 -7.26
N THR A 128 13.21 -3.71 -8.11
CA THR A 128 12.20 -4.78 -8.28
C THR A 128 12.76 -6.09 -8.83
N GLU A 129 13.92 -6.07 -9.50
CA GLU A 129 14.56 -7.28 -10.02
C GLU A 129 14.88 -8.32 -8.93
N ALA A 130 15.00 -7.90 -7.67
CA ALA A 130 15.26 -8.78 -6.52
C ALA A 130 14.01 -9.09 -5.66
N CYS A 131 12.81 -8.71 -6.12
CA CYS A 131 11.56 -9.09 -5.46
C CYS A 131 11.20 -10.57 -5.75
N SER A 132 10.79 -11.32 -4.72
CA SER A 132 10.42 -12.74 -4.86
C SER A 132 8.91 -12.96 -4.95
N ARG A 133 8.48 -13.91 -5.80
CA ARG A 133 7.05 -14.19 -6.06
C ARG A 133 6.40 -15.11 -5.02
N SER A 134 7.16 -16.01 -4.42
CA SER A 134 6.65 -17.05 -3.53
C SER A 134 5.96 -16.46 -2.30
N ALA A 135 4.73 -16.92 -2.02
CA ALA A 135 3.87 -16.42 -0.92
C ALA A 135 3.58 -14.91 -0.98
N ARG A 136 3.68 -14.30 -2.17
CA ARG A 136 3.37 -12.89 -2.40
C ARG A 136 2.40 -12.72 -3.57
N PRO A 137 1.11 -13.07 -3.37
CA PRO A 137 0.15 -13.12 -4.46
C PRO A 137 -0.14 -11.75 -5.09
N LEU A 138 -0.23 -10.66 -4.32
CA LEU A 138 -0.49 -9.32 -4.88
C LEU A 138 0.73 -8.83 -5.66
N TYR A 139 1.92 -8.97 -5.09
CA TYR A 139 3.15 -8.67 -5.83
C TYR A 139 3.25 -9.50 -7.11
N SER A 140 3.07 -10.81 -7.02
CA SER A 140 3.24 -11.71 -8.16
C SER A 140 2.26 -11.38 -9.29
N ALA A 141 1.01 -11.07 -8.94
CA ALA A 141 0.00 -10.66 -9.91
C ALA A 141 0.36 -9.35 -10.62
N HIS A 142 0.84 -8.34 -9.86
CA HIS A 142 1.31 -7.10 -10.48
C HIS A 142 2.58 -7.28 -11.31
N ALA A 143 3.48 -8.19 -10.91
CA ALA A 143 4.73 -8.48 -11.61
C ALA A 143 4.53 -9.20 -12.95
N ASP A 144 3.32 -9.71 -13.24
CA ASP A 144 2.95 -10.27 -14.55
C ASP A 144 2.50 -9.20 -15.55
N LEU A 145 2.22 -7.98 -15.07
CA LEU A 145 1.82 -6.87 -15.93
C LEU A 145 3.03 -6.28 -16.68
N PRO A 146 2.87 -5.80 -17.91
CA PRO A 146 3.93 -5.11 -18.63
C PRO A 146 4.34 -3.81 -17.93
N VAL A 147 5.62 -3.50 -17.99
CA VAL A 147 6.15 -2.20 -17.53
C VAL A 147 5.69 -1.11 -18.51
N PRO A 148 5.04 -0.03 -18.05
CA PRO A 148 4.69 1.11 -18.90
C PRO A 148 5.92 1.80 -19.50
N GLU A 149 5.79 2.37 -20.70
CA GLU A 149 6.89 3.09 -21.38
C GLU A 149 7.13 4.49 -20.77
N GLU A 150 6.06 5.19 -20.40
CA GLU A 150 6.15 6.54 -19.83
C GLU A 150 6.85 6.53 -18.45
N PRO A 151 7.89 7.35 -18.21
CA PRO A 151 8.69 7.30 -16.99
C PRO A 151 7.92 7.36 -15.67
N HIS A 152 6.95 8.28 -15.53
CA HIS A 152 6.16 8.41 -14.31
C HIS A 152 5.21 7.22 -14.08
N LEU A 153 4.73 6.59 -15.16
CA LEU A 153 3.93 5.36 -15.08
C LEU A 153 4.80 4.15 -14.73
N ALA A 154 5.99 4.06 -15.32
CA ALA A 154 6.99 3.04 -14.97
C ALA A 154 7.42 3.16 -13.50
N TYR A 155 7.59 4.39 -13.00
CA TYR A 155 7.88 4.66 -11.60
C TYR A 155 6.75 4.20 -10.66
N VAL A 156 5.48 4.53 -10.97
CA VAL A 156 4.33 4.04 -10.17
C VAL A 156 4.16 2.53 -10.26
N HIS A 157 4.43 1.93 -11.42
CA HIS A 157 4.45 0.48 -11.56
C HIS A 157 5.49 -0.15 -10.62
N ALA A 158 6.73 0.32 -10.65
CA ALA A 158 7.78 -0.16 -9.74
C ALA A 158 7.44 0.09 -8.27
N ALA A 159 6.87 1.26 -7.93
CA ALA A 159 6.40 1.56 -6.59
C ALA A 159 5.27 0.60 -6.16
N THR A 160 4.36 0.21 -7.06
CA THR A 160 3.32 -0.80 -6.80
C THR A 160 3.97 -2.15 -6.50
N LEU A 161 4.96 -2.59 -7.29
CA LEU A 161 5.66 -3.85 -7.07
C LEU A 161 6.38 -3.90 -5.72
N LEU A 162 7.19 -2.87 -5.40
CA LEU A 162 7.90 -2.78 -4.12
C LEU A 162 6.93 -2.69 -2.95
N ARG A 163 5.82 -1.97 -3.14
CA ARG A 163 4.74 -1.85 -2.17
C ARG A 163 4.14 -3.21 -1.85
N GLU A 164 3.62 -3.89 -2.86
CA GLU A 164 2.89 -5.15 -2.65
C GLU A 164 3.84 -6.28 -2.27
N HIS A 165 5.12 -6.23 -2.69
CA HIS A 165 6.16 -7.12 -2.18
C HIS A 165 6.27 -6.98 -0.67
N ARG A 166 6.55 -5.78 -0.15
CA ARG A 166 6.58 -5.55 1.31
C ARG A 166 5.25 -5.91 1.97
N GLY A 167 4.14 -5.53 1.34
CA GLY A 167 2.78 -5.72 1.84
C GLY A 167 2.48 -7.18 2.12
N ASP A 168 2.64 -8.06 1.14
CA ASP A 168 2.41 -9.50 1.29
C ASP A 168 3.30 -10.10 2.41
N GLY A 169 4.55 -9.64 2.52
CA GLY A 169 5.45 -10.05 3.61
C GLY A 169 4.98 -9.57 4.98
N HIS A 170 4.49 -8.34 5.06
CA HIS A 170 3.92 -7.78 6.29
C HIS A 170 2.68 -8.57 6.75
N LEU A 171 1.82 -8.99 5.82
CA LEU A 171 0.65 -9.81 6.15
C LEU A 171 1.07 -11.17 6.73
N ALA A 172 2.08 -11.82 6.14
CA ALA A 172 2.63 -13.07 6.67
C ALA A 172 3.15 -12.90 8.11
N VAL A 173 3.85 -11.80 8.39
CA VAL A 173 4.38 -11.48 9.73
C VAL A 173 3.26 -11.19 10.73
N LEU A 174 2.23 -10.44 10.34
CA LEU A 174 1.07 -10.18 11.20
C LEU A 174 0.37 -11.49 11.59
N MET A 175 0.13 -12.35 10.60
CA MET A 175 -0.52 -13.64 10.79
C MET A 175 0.33 -14.57 11.67
N SER A 176 1.64 -14.66 11.44
CA SER A 176 2.53 -15.52 12.25
C SER A 176 2.65 -15.04 13.70
N ASN A 177 2.46 -13.75 13.95
CA ASN A 177 2.43 -13.15 15.28
C ASN A 177 1.02 -13.13 15.91
N GLY A 178 0.05 -13.83 15.31
CA GLY A 178 -1.29 -14.03 15.87
C GLY A 178 -2.16 -12.78 15.91
N LEU A 179 -1.88 -11.77 15.10
CA LEU A 179 -2.75 -10.61 14.93
C LEU A 179 -3.70 -10.84 13.76
N ASP A 180 -5.00 -10.88 14.03
CA ASP A 180 -6.00 -10.88 12.96
C ASP A 180 -6.04 -9.52 12.21
N GLY A 181 -6.83 -9.46 11.15
CA GLY A 181 -6.96 -8.28 10.29
C GLY A 181 -7.36 -7.01 11.02
N LEU A 182 -8.27 -7.10 12.00
CA LEU A 182 -8.75 -5.95 12.76
C LEU A 182 -7.79 -5.61 13.90
N GLU A 183 -7.28 -6.60 14.62
CA GLU A 183 -6.27 -6.42 15.67
C GLU A 183 -4.99 -5.77 15.14
N ALA A 184 -4.57 -6.11 13.92
CA ALA A 184 -3.46 -5.45 13.23
C ALA A 184 -3.72 -3.95 13.03
N VAL A 185 -4.96 -3.57 12.72
CA VAL A 185 -5.34 -2.15 12.56
C VAL A 185 -5.42 -1.47 13.93
N VAL A 186 -6.09 -2.07 14.91
CA VAL A 186 -6.23 -1.52 16.28
C VAL A 186 -4.84 -1.24 16.87
N THR A 187 -3.95 -2.23 16.86
CA THR A 187 -2.59 -2.07 17.41
C THR A 187 -1.76 -1.05 16.63
N HIS A 188 -1.94 -0.94 15.31
CA HIS A 188 -1.27 0.10 14.54
C HIS A 188 -1.81 1.49 14.85
N THR A 189 -3.12 1.66 15.00
CA THR A 189 -3.76 2.92 15.40
C THR A 189 -3.30 3.36 16.79
N ALA A 190 -3.15 2.42 17.74
CA ALA A 190 -2.62 2.71 19.08
C ALA A 190 -1.19 3.29 19.06
N THR A 191 -0.37 3.02 18.02
CA THR A 191 0.94 3.70 17.85
C THR A 191 0.85 5.19 17.53
N GLY A 192 -0.34 5.70 17.19
CA GLY A 192 -0.57 7.05 16.67
C GLY A 192 -0.21 7.23 15.20
N LYS A 193 0.30 6.19 14.52
CA LYS A 193 0.70 6.21 13.10
C LYS A 193 -0.27 5.47 12.19
N GLY A 194 -1.22 4.75 12.78
CA GLY A 194 -2.25 4.01 12.05
C GLY A 194 -3.38 4.89 11.53
N MET A 195 -4.24 4.27 10.72
CA MET A 195 -5.45 4.88 10.20
C MET A 195 -6.41 5.23 11.34
N ALA A 196 -7.03 6.40 11.29
CA ALA A 196 -7.99 6.82 12.30
C ALA A 196 -9.22 5.88 12.33
N PRO A 197 -9.81 5.57 13.51
CA PRO A 197 -10.93 4.63 13.62
C PRO A 197 -12.12 4.98 12.70
N LYS A 198 -12.45 6.28 12.57
CA LYS A 198 -13.44 6.78 11.61
C LYS A 198 -13.23 6.24 10.19
N TRP A 199 -11.99 6.25 9.70
CA TRP A 199 -11.64 5.74 8.37
C TRP A 199 -11.74 4.21 8.30
N VAL A 200 -11.39 3.51 9.37
CA VAL A 200 -11.53 2.05 9.45
C VAL A 200 -13.00 1.66 9.30
N PHE A 201 -13.90 2.31 10.04
CA PHE A 201 -15.34 2.00 9.99
C PHE A 201 -15.96 2.34 8.63
N THR A 202 -15.58 3.49 8.07
CA THR A 202 -16.14 3.97 6.80
C THR A 202 -15.57 3.26 5.56
N THR A 203 -14.39 2.65 5.62
CA THR A 203 -13.74 2.06 4.44
C THR A 203 -13.58 0.54 4.50
N ARG A 204 -13.42 -0.04 5.69
CA ARG A 204 -13.05 -1.46 5.87
C ARG A 204 -14.21 -2.36 6.28
N GLY A 205 -15.36 -1.78 6.61
CA GLY A 205 -16.59 -2.52 6.92
C GLY A 205 -16.65 -3.07 8.35
N TRP A 206 -15.80 -2.57 9.23
CA TRP A 206 -15.84 -2.86 10.67
C TRP A 206 -16.77 -1.89 11.38
N THR A 207 -17.39 -2.37 12.44
CA THR A 207 -18.23 -1.58 13.35
C THR A 207 -17.45 -1.15 14.60
N GLN A 208 -18.04 -0.27 15.41
CA GLN A 208 -17.47 0.07 16.71
C GLN A 208 -17.44 -1.17 17.62
N GLU A 209 -18.49 -1.99 17.56
CA GLU A 209 -18.60 -3.22 18.33
C GLU A 209 -17.49 -4.23 17.96
N ASP A 210 -17.19 -4.37 16.66
CA ASP A 210 -16.06 -5.20 16.20
C ASP A 210 -14.73 -4.69 16.76
N TRP A 211 -14.53 -3.36 16.75
CA TRP A 211 -13.33 -2.70 17.24
C TRP A 211 -13.14 -2.89 18.75
N ASP A 212 -14.21 -2.71 19.52
CA ASP A 212 -14.21 -2.91 20.97
C ASP A 212 -13.92 -4.37 21.28
N ALA A 213 -14.56 -5.32 20.59
CA ALA A 213 -14.29 -6.75 20.75
C ALA A 213 -12.83 -7.12 20.42
N ALA A 214 -12.23 -6.53 19.38
CA ALA A 214 -10.82 -6.73 19.06
C ALA A 214 -9.90 -6.11 20.13
N SER A 215 -10.25 -4.93 20.63
CA SER A 215 -9.54 -4.26 21.71
C SER A 215 -9.57 -5.07 23.00
N GLU A 216 -10.71 -5.70 23.34
CA GLU A 216 -10.81 -6.59 24.50
C GLU A 216 -9.93 -7.83 24.38
N ARG A 217 -9.90 -8.48 23.21
CA ARG A 217 -8.99 -9.61 22.98
C ARG A 217 -7.54 -9.19 23.14
N LEU A 218 -7.17 -8.01 22.63
CA LEU A 218 -5.84 -7.44 22.79
C LEU A 218 -5.49 -7.12 24.25
N ARG A 219 -6.44 -6.57 25.02
CA ARG A 219 -6.29 -6.37 26.48
C ARG A 219 -6.13 -7.68 27.23
N GLY A 220 -6.93 -8.69 26.90
CA GLY A 220 -6.83 -10.03 27.49
C GLY A 220 -5.47 -10.70 27.24
N ARG A 221 -4.79 -10.34 26.13
CA ARG A 221 -3.41 -10.75 25.83
C ARG A 221 -2.33 -9.80 26.39
N GLY A 222 -2.73 -8.75 27.11
CA GLY A 222 -1.81 -7.76 27.67
C GLY A 222 -1.10 -6.89 26.64
N LEU A 223 -1.63 -6.76 25.41
CA LEU A 223 -1.05 -5.95 24.34
C LEU A 223 -1.58 -4.50 24.34
N LEU A 224 -2.77 -4.29 24.91
CA LEU A 224 -3.36 -2.98 25.16
C LEU A 224 -3.67 -2.80 26.64
N ASP A 225 -3.63 -1.56 27.11
CA ASP A 225 -4.07 -1.18 28.46
C ASP A 225 -5.55 -0.76 28.50
N GLY A 226 -6.03 -0.40 29.70
CA GLY A 226 -7.42 0.04 29.91
C GLY A 226 -7.82 1.30 29.13
N THR A 227 -6.86 2.08 28.66
CA THR A 227 -7.08 3.31 27.88
C THR A 227 -7.02 3.07 26.37
N GLY A 228 -6.68 1.86 25.93
CA GLY A 228 -6.52 1.52 24.51
C GLY A 228 -5.13 1.84 23.95
N GLU A 229 -4.16 2.15 24.82
CA GLU A 229 -2.76 2.36 24.45
C GLU A 229 -1.99 1.03 24.46
N LEU A 230 -0.90 0.97 23.70
CA LEU A 230 -0.01 -0.20 23.73
C LEU A 230 0.70 -0.29 25.08
N THR A 231 0.67 -1.48 25.68
CA THR A 231 1.53 -1.84 26.82
C THR A 231 2.99 -1.97 26.38
N SER A 232 3.90 -2.23 27.31
CA SER A 232 5.30 -2.54 26.97
C SER A 232 5.40 -3.78 26.07
N GLU A 233 4.59 -4.79 26.31
CA GLU A 233 4.48 -6.00 25.49
C GLU A 233 3.92 -5.68 24.10
N GLY A 234 2.88 -4.84 24.02
CA GLY A 234 2.33 -4.36 22.75
C GLY A 234 3.34 -3.57 21.91
N ILE A 235 4.11 -2.69 22.55
CA ILE A 235 5.20 -1.94 21.90
C ILE A 235 6.27 -2.90 21.38
N ALA A 236 6.68 -3.88 22.19
CA ALA A 236 7.68 -4.88 21.82
C ALA A 236 7.22 -5.71 20.61
N LEU A 237 5.97 -6.22 20.63
CA LEU A 237 5.39 -6.97 19.53
C LEU A 237 5.34 -6.16 18.23
N ARG A 238 4.93 -4.88 18.30
CA ARG A 238 4.93 -4.01 17.12
C ARG A 238 6.36 -3.77 16.61
N ALA A 239 7.34 -3.58 17.48
CA ALA A 239 8.73 -3.43 17.07
C ALA A 239 9.28 -4.70 16.39
N GLU A 240 8.92 -5.87 16.89
CA GLU A 240 9.26 -7.17 16.31
C GLU A 240 8.65 -7.33 14.91
N ILE A 241 7.33 -7.13 14.76
CA ILE A 241 6.64 -7.18 13.46
C ILE A 241 7.30 -6.26 12.44
N GLU A 242 7.64 -5.05 12.87
CA GLU A 242 8.32 -4.08 12.01
C GLU A 242 9.73 -4.55 11.61
N SER A 243 10.49 -5.13 12.52
CA SER A 243 11.82 -5.69 12.26
C SER A 243 11.77 -6.88 11.28
N GLU A 244 10.84 -7.81 11.49
CA GLU A 244 10.65 -8.97 10.62
C GLU A 244 10.16 -8.55 9.23
N THR A 245 9.26 -7.57 9.16
CA THR A 245 8.83 -6.99 7.88
C THR A 245 10.01 -6.40 7.11
N ASP A 246 10.88 -5.62 7.77
CA ASP A 246 12.10 -5.10 7.14
C ASP A 246 13.03 -6.20 6.66
N ARG A 247 13.17 -7.28 7.43
CA ARG A 247 13.98 -8.44 7.05
C ARG A 247 13.43 -9.11 5.77
N LEU A 248 12.11 -9.28 5.68
CA LEU A 248 11.45 -9.87 4.50
C LEU A 248 11.45 -8.95 3.27
N ASP A 249 11.63 -7.65 3.46
CA ASP A 249 11.60 -6.64 2.41
C ASP A 249 13.01 -6.18 1.96
N ARG A 250 14.05 -6.82 2.49
CA ARG A 250 15.43 -6.31 2.37
C ARG A 250 16.03 -6.46 0.96
N ALA A 251 15.72 -7.56 0.27
CA ALA A 251 16.40 -7.95 -0.97
C ALA A 251 16.35 -6.90 -2.10
N PRO A 252 15.20 -6.24 -2.40
CA PRO A 252 15.13 -5.18 -3.40
C PRO A 252 16.11 -4.03 -3.16
N TYR A 253 16.26 -3.62 -1.90
CA TYR A 253 17.12 -2.51 -1.52
C TYR A 253 18.59 -2.91 -1.45
N GLU A 254 18.91 -4.14 -1.01
CA GLU A 254 20.28 -4.68 -1.06
C GLU A 254 20.78 -4.79 -2.50
N HIS A 255 19.93 -5.24 -3.43
CA HIS A 255 20.24 -5.33 -4.85
C HIS A 255 20.47 -3.96 -5.50
N LEU A 256 19.67 -2.95 -5.12
CA LEU A 256 19.85 -1.58 -5.59
C LEU A 256 21.16 -0.95 -5.05
N GLY A 257 21.58 -1.36 -3.85
CA GLY A 257 22.80 -0.90 -3.19
C GLY A 257 22.66 0.49 -2.54
N ALA A 258 23.56 0.82 -1.61
CA ALA A 258 23.43 2.01 -0.75
C ALA A 258 23.31 3.34 -1.50
N GLN A 259 24.11 3.53 -2.56
CA GLN A 259 24.03 4.75 -3.38
C GLN A 259 22.71 4.85 -4.14
N GLY A 260 22.25 3.74 -4.74
CA GLY A 260 20.99 3.70 -5.46
C GLY A 260 19.79 3.93 -4.54
N VAL A 261 19.79 3.32 -3.35
CA VAL A 261 18.76 3.53 -2.32
C VAL A 261 18.74 4.98 -1.86
N ALA A 262 19.89 5.59 -1.58
CA ALA A 262 19.97 6.99 -1.18
C ALA A 262 19.42 7.92 -2.27
N ARG A 263 19.85 7.73 -3.53
CA ARG A 263 19.39 8.53 -4.67
C ARG A 263 17.89 8.37 -4.94
N LEU A 264 17.39 7.14 -4.92
CA LEU A 264 15.96 6.87 -5.10
C LEU A 264 15.11 7.50 -3.97
N THR A 265 15.64 7.47 -2.73
CA THR A 265 14.98 8.11 -1.59
C THR A 265 14.94 9.62 -1.74
N GLU A 266 16.03 10.25 -2.17
CA GLU A 266 16.10 11.70 -2.43
C GLU A 266 15.05 12.12 -3.48
N LEU A 267 15.06 11.49 -4.65
CA LEU A 267 14.11 11.76 -5.74
C LEU A 267 12.66 11.53 -5.30
N GLY A 268 12.39 10.38 -4.68
CA GLY A 268 11.05 10.04 -4.20
C GLY A 268 10.56 10.99 -3.10
N THR A 269 11.45 11.51 -2.25
CA THR A 269 11.10 12.51 -1.23
C THR A 269 10.56 13.78 -1.88
N THR A 270 11.27 14.30 -2.89
CA THR A 270 10.84 15.49 -3.63
C THR A 270 9.46 15.29 -4.25
N PHE A 271 9.23 14.18 -4.96
CA PHE A 271 7.93 13.91 -5.58
C PHE A 271 6.81 13.73 -4.56
N ALA A 272 7.06 13.00 -3.47
CA ALA A 272 6.08 12.78 -2.41
C ALA A 272 5.70 14.09 -1.70
N GLN A 273 6.67 14.97 -1.43
CA GLN A 273 6.43 16.27 -0.83
C GLN A 273 5.62 17.19 -1.75
N THR A 274 5.98 17.26 -3.04
CA THR A 274 5.23 18.03 -4.04
C THR A 274 3.78 17.56 -4.12
N ALA A 275 3.55 16.25 -4.23
CA ALA A 275 2.19 15.70 -4.26
C ALA A 275 1.40 16.00 -2.97
N ALA A 276 2.03 15.88 -1.80
CA ALA A 276 1.39 16.20 -0.52
C ALA A 276 1.00 17.68 -0.43
N LEU A 277 1.89 18.61 -0.82
CA LEU A 277 1.62 20.04 -0.86
C LEU A 277 0.53 20.41 -1.88
N ALA A 278 0.41 19.63 -2.96
CA ALA A 278 -0.65 19.76 -3.95
C ALA A 278 -1.99 19.12 -3.51
N GLY A 279 -2.11 18.68 -2.25
CA GLY A 279 -3.36 18.18 -1.67
C GLY A 279 -3.70 16.72 -2.04
N ALA A 280 -2.69 15.87 -2.23
CA ALA A 280 -2.92 14.47 -2.60
C ALA A 280 -3.60 13.61 -1.51
N PHE A 281 -3.65 14.07 -0.25
CA PHE A 281 -4.20 13.30 0.88
C PHE A 281 -5.24 14.08 1.68
N PRO A 282 -6.25 13.40 2.25
CA PRO A 282 -7.12 13.99 3.27
C PRO A 282 -6.32 14.36 4.52
N ALA A 283 -6.64 15.52 5.13
CA ALA A 283 -5.95 16.01 6.32
C ALA A 283 -6.20 15.15 7.59
N ASP A 284 -7.31 14.40 7.63
CA ASP A 284 -7.75 13.60 8.80
C ASP A 284 -7.50 12.09 8.62
N LEU A 285 -6.60 11.68 7.71
CA LEU A 285 -6.37 10.27 7.36
C LEU A 285 -5.72 9.45 8.49
N ILE A 286 -4.76 10.04 9.20
CA ILE A 286 -3.94 9.39 10.24
C ILE A 286 -4.23 10.05 11.58
N GLY A 287 -4.28 9.26 12.65
CA GLY A 287 -4.46 9.76 14.01
C GLY A 287 -5.27 8.81 14.88
N LYS A 288 -5.43 9.14 16.16
CA LYS A 288 -6.22 8.35 17.11
C LYS A 288 -7.71 8.77 17.15
N GLY A 289 -8.05 9.89 16.52
CA GLY A 289 -9.35 10.55 16.62
C GLY A 289 -9.16 12.05 16.77
#